data_AF-A0A1Y0VRT0-F1
#
_entry.id   AF-A0A1Y0VRT0-F1
#
_cell.length_a   1.000
_cell.length_b   1.000
_cell.length_c   1.000
_cell.angle_alpha   90.00
_cell.angle_beta   90.00
_cell.angle_gamma   90.00
#
_symmetry.space_group_name_H-M   'P 1'
#
loop_
_entity.id
_entity.type
_entity.pdbx_description
1 polymer ?
#
loop_
_entity_poly.entity_id
_entity_poly.type
_entity_poly.pdbx_seq_one_letter_code
_entity_poly.pdbx_strand_id
1 'polypeptide(L)'
;MPKTIRELADELKVSKQTIQYHYQRLPTKNRQKDSQGKNVISLTAERIIRGKVAKNLIAKNQQTGSEKATKTSKENNELIATLIREVADLKSQRDKQLATKDQQIDNLTKLLGQSQQLQLLTEKKVENFKPITSKKNELTDSNSKIVSGGIFGKSIQKGDFL
;
A
#
# COMPACT_ATOMS: atom_id res chain seq x y z
N MET A 1 12.50 -29.53 5.64
CA MET A 1 12.84 -30.92 5.27
C MET A 1 14.33 -31.04 5.06
N PRO A 2 15.00 -32.11 5.53
CA PRO A 2 16.42 -32.33 5.27
C PRO A 2 16.63 -32.56 3.77
N LYS A 3 17.63 -31.90 3.19
CA LYS A 3 17.93 -31.98 1.75
C LYS A 3 18.97 -33.05 1.47
N THR A 4 18.97 -33.58 0.26
CA THR A 4 20.05 -34.48 -0.18
C THR A 4 21.24 -33.70 -0.76
N ILE A 5 22.41 -34.34 -0.80
CA ILE A 5 23.62 -33.77 -1.42
C ILE A 5 23.39 -33.37 -2.88
N ARG A 6 22.52 -34.12 -3.59
CA ARG A 6 22.16 -33.84 -4.99
C ARG A 6 21.32 -32.57 -5.09
N GLU A 7 20.25 -32.46 -4.30
CA GLU A 7 19.40 -31.27 -4.28
C GLU A 7 20.18 -29.99 -3.96
N LEU A 8 21.08 -30.04 -2.97
CA LEU A 8 21.88 -28.87 -2.62
C LEU A 8 22.90 -28.51 -3.71
N ALA A 9 23.42 -29.51 -4.44
CA ALA A 9 24.33 -29.28 -5.55
C ALA A 9 23.61 -28.59 -6.72
N ASP A 10 22.42 -29.09 -7.06
CA ASP A 10 21.59 -28.54 -8.13
C ASP A 10 21.17 -27.09 -7.80
N GLU A 11 20.80 -26.81 -6.54
CA GLU A 11 20.44 -25.47 -6.09
C GLU A 11 21.61 -24.48 -6.13
N LEU A 12 22.80 -24.92 -5.71
CA LEU A 12 24.02 -24.10 -5.72
C LEU A 12 24.74 -24.07 -7.06
N LYS A 13 24.22 -24.76 -8.08
CA LYS A 13 24.84 -24.91 -9.42
C LYS A 13 26.30 -25.36 -9.35
N VAL A 14 26.60 -26.28 -8.42
CA VAL A 14 27.93 -26.90 -8.28
C VAL A 14 27.83 -28.41 -8.46
N SER A 15 28.95 -29.08 -8.69
CA SER A 15 28.94 -30.54 -8.80
C SER A 15 28.55 -31.19 -7.47
N LYS A 16 27.88 -32.34 -7.55
CA LYS A 16 27.59 -33.21 -6.38
C LYS A 16 28.85 -33.48 -5.56
N GLN A 17 30.00 -33.62 -6.23
CA GLN A 17 31.29 -33.86 -5.60
C GLN A 17 31.74 -32.69 -4.72
N THR A 18 31.50 -31.44 -5.14
CA THR A 18 31.82 -30.24 -4.34
C THR A 18 31.04 -30.21 -3.03
N ILE A 19 29.76 -30.51 -3.07
CA ILE A 19 28.93 -30.59 -1.86
C ILE A 19 29.36 -31.76 -0.98
N GLN A 20 29.63 -32.93 -1.58
CA GLN A 20 30.13 -34.12 -0.88
C GLN A 20 31.44 -33.83 -0.13
N TYR A 21 32.38 -33.13 -0.78
CA TYR A 21 33.66 -32.74 -0.19
C TYR A 21 33.47 -31.82 1.02
N HIS A 22 32.60 -30.82 0.91
CA HIS A 22 32.32 -29.92 2.03
C HIS A 22 31.57 -30.64 3.16
N TYR A 23 30.68 -31.56 2.83
CA TYR A 23 29.94 -32.39 3.78
C TYR A 23 30.85 -33.32 4.60
N GLN A 24 31.80 -34.00 3.95
CA GLN A 24 32.82 -34.84 4.62
C GLN A 24 33.74 -34.09 5.57
N ARG A 25 33.79 -32.75 5.46
CA ARG A 25 34.58 -31.87 6.33
C ARG A 25 33.72 -31.10 7.33
N LEU A 26 32.45 -31.48 7.48
CA LEU A 26 31.62 -30.97 8.57
C LEU A 26 32.01 -31.62 9.90
N PRO A 27 31.79 -30.94 11.04
CA PRO A 27 31.85 -31.56 12.35
C PRO A 27 30.96 -32.81 12.40
N THR A 28 31.38 -33.85 13.13
CA THR A 28 30.63 -35.12 13.27
C THR A 28 29.19 -34.90 13.72
N LYS A 29 28.96 -33.96 14.64
CA LYS A 29 27.62 -33.53 15.10
C LYS A 29 26.68 -33.02 14.01
N ASN A 30 27.23 -32.57 12.88
CA ASN A 30 26.48 -32.03 11.75
C ASN A 30 26.39 -33.01 10.57
N ARG A 31 26.93 -34.23 10.71
CA ARG A 31 26.79 -35.29 9.72
C ARG A 31 25.62 -36.17 10.13
N GLN A 32 24.63 -36.27 9.25
CA GLN A 32 23.42 -37.05 9.50
C GLN A 32 23.20 -38.04 8.36
N LYS A 33 22.70 -39.21 8.73
CA LYS A 33 22.24 -40.22 7.78
C LYS A 33 20.75 -40.45 8.00
N ASP A 34 20.04 -40.75 6.92
CA ASP A 34 18.67 -41.21 7.03
C ASP A 34 18.63 -42.67 7.49
N SER A 35 17.42 -43.19 7.68
CA SER A 35 17.18 -44.59 8.03
C SER A 35 17.71 -45.59 6.99
N GLN A 36 17.98 -45.15 5.76
CA GLN A 36 18.54 -45.95 4.67
C GLN A 36 20.07 -45.75 4.51
N GLY A 37 20.71 -45.03 5.44
CA GLY A 37 22.15 -44.80 5.45
C GLY A 37 22.65 -43.75 4.45
N LYS A 38 21.76 -43.05 3.75
CA LYS A 38 22.09 -41.96 2.82
C LYS A 38 22.40 -40.68 3.58
N ASN A 39 23.39 -39.94 3.11
CA ASN A 39 23.76 -38.65 3.71
C ASN A 39 22.65 -37.62 3.48
N VAL A 40 22.13 -37.07 4.57
CA VAL A 40 21.14 -35.99 4.59
C VAL A 40 21.76 -34.74 5.19
N ILE A 41 21.40 -33.60 4.61
CA ILE A 41 21.90 -32.29 5.00
C ILE A 41 20.83 -31.60 5.85
N SER A 42 21.15 -31.39 7.12
CA SER A 42 20.34 -30.54 8.01
C SER A 42 20.54 -29.06 7.68
N LEU A 43 19.62 -28.21 8.12
CA LEU A 43 19.70 -26.76 7.90
C LEU A 43 21.02 -26.14 8.39
N THR A 44 21.57 -26.65 9.50
CA THR A 44 22.86 -26.20 10.04
C THR A 44 24.02 -26.62 9.13
N ALA A 45 24.03 -27.85 8.64
CA ALA A 45 25.02 -28.34 7.69
C ALA A 45 24.95 -27.56 6.37
N GLU A 46 23.74 -27.29 5.89
CA GLU A 46 23.47 -26.51 4.68
C GLU A 46 24.06 -25.11 4.78
N ARG A 47 23.81 -24.37 5.88
CA ARG A 47 24.36 -23.02 6.09
C ARG A 47 25.88 -23.00 6.02
N ILE A 48 26.54 -23.99 6.64
CA ILE A 48 28.01 -24.09 6.63
C ILE A 48 28.53 -24.38 5.21
N ILE A 49 27.89 -25.30 4.48
CA ILE A 49 28.28 -25.66 3.12
C ILE A 49 28.11 -24.46 2.19
N ARG A 50 26.97 -23.76 2.24
CA ARG A 50 26.73 -22.53 1.45
C ARG A 50 27.82 -21.49 1.67
N GLY A 51 28.17 -21.23 2.94
CA GLY A 51 29.23 -20.30 3.28
C GLY A 51 30.59 -20.68 2.68
N LYS A 52 30.94 -21.98 2.65
CA LYS A 52 32.20 -22.45 2.06
C LYS A 52 32.20 -22.38 0.53
N VAL A 53 31.10 -22.79 -0.10
CA VAL A 53 30.95 -22.73 -1.56
C VAL A 53 31.03 -21.29 -2.05
N ALA A 54 30.31 -20.36 -1.40
CA ALA A 54 30.33 -18.94 -1.76
C ALA A 54 31.74 -18.32 -1.62
N LYS A 55 32.46 -18.61 -0.53
CA LYS A 55 33.83 -18.15 -0.34
C LYS A 55 34.79 -18.65 -1.42
N ASN A 56 34.68 -19.92 -1.81
CA ASN A 56 35.50 -20.50 -2.87
C ASN A 56 35.21 -19.87 -4.24
N LEU A 57 33.95 -19.54 -4.54
CA LEU A 57 33.60 -18.84 -5.78
C LEU A 57 34.20 -17.42 -5.81
N ILE A 58 34.17 -16.70 -4.69
CA ILE A 58 34.77 -15.38 -4.57
C ILE A 58 36.30 -15.46 -4.73
N ALA A 59 36.95 -16.41 -4.05
CA ALA A 59 38.40 -16.60 -4.13
C ALA A 59 38.85 -16.99 -5.55
N LYS A 60 38.09 -17.86 -6.24
CA LYS A 60 38.41 -18.27 -7.61
C LYS A 60 38.28 -17.11 -8.60
N ASN A 61 37.27 -16.24 -8.44
CA ASN A 61 37.14 -15.03 -9.25
C ASN A 61 38.29 -14.03 -9.02
N GLN A 62 38.87 -13.99 -7.81
CA GLN A 62 40.06 -13.16 -7.54
C GLN A 62 41.33 -13.78 -8.14
N GLN A 63 41.45 -15.11 -8.15
CA GLN A 63 42.64 -15.80 -8.66
C GLN A 63 42.66 -15.93 -10.20
N THR A 64 41.50 -15.93 -10.87
CA THR A 64 41.41 -15.86 -12.35
C THR A 64 41.32 -14.42 -12.88
N GLY A 65 41.51 -13.42 -12.02
CA GLY A 65 41.34 -12.00 -12.32
C GLY A 65 42.60 -11.27 -12.79
N SER A 66 43.69 -11.98 -13.15
CA SER A 66 44.93 -11.32 -13.62
C SER A 66 44.93 -10.96 -15.11
N GLU A 67 43.87 -11.25 -15.88
CA GLU A 67 43.79 -10.95 -17.33
C GLU A 67 42.45 -10.34 -17.79
N LYS A 68 41.71 -9.67 -16.90
CA LYS A 68 40.60 -8.80 -17.34
C LYS A 68 40.78 -7.40 -16.76
N ALA A 69 41.29 -6.53 -17.64
CA ALA A 69 41.33 -5.07 -17.56
C ALA A 69 40.82 -4.51 -16.22
N THR A 70 41.75 -4.28 -15.31
CA THR A 70 41.56 -3.37 -14.18
C THR A 70 41.15 -2.02 -14.74
N LYS A 71 39.84 -1.75 -14.77
CA LYS A 71 39.33 -0.38 -14.81
C LYS A 71 40.05 0.38 -13.71
N THR A 72 40.83 1.37 -14.12
CA THR A 72 41.73 2.11 -13.23
C THR A 72 40.92 2.70 -12.07
N SER A 73 41.53 2.89 -10.88
CA SER A 73 40.83 3.48 -9.73
C SER A 73 40.17 4.83 -10.07
N LYS A 74 40.65 5.51 -11.10
CA LYS A 74 40.11 6.74 -11.67
C LYS A 74 38.71 6.55 -12.28
N GLU A 75 38.51 5.52 -13.10
CA GLU A 75 37.18 5.21 -13.67
C GLU A 75 36.18 4.85 -12.57
N ASN A 76 36.62 4.12 -11.54
CA ASN A 76 35.76 3.81 -10.40
C ASN A 76 35.37 5.06 -9.62
N ASN A 77 36.29 6.02 -9.43
CA ASN A 77 35.99 7.29 -8.78
C ASN A 77 35.03 8.16 -9.60
N GLU A 78 35.17 8.18 -10.93
CA GLU A 78 34.26 8.89 -11.82
C GLU A 78 32.84 8.28 -11.82
N LEU A 79 32.75 6.95 -11.78
CA LEU A 79 31.48 6.24 -11.62
C LEU A 79 30.82 6.55 -10.27
N ILE A 80 31.60 6.56 -9.17
CA ILE A 80 31.10 6.95 -7.84
C ILE A 80 30.58 8.39 -7.84
N ALA A 81 31.33 9.33 -8.42
CA ALA A 81 30.92 10.73 -8.51
C ALA A 81 29.63 10.90 -9.33
N THR A 82 29.49 10.12 -10.41
CA THR A 82 28.28 10.14 -11.24
C THR A 82 27.07 9.60 -10.48
N LEU A 83 27.23 8.48 -9.76
CA LEU A 83 26.17 7.91 -8.93
C LEU A 83 25.74 8.85 -7.80
N ILE A 84 26.68 9.54 -7.16
CA ILE A 84 26.36 10.53 -6.11
C ILE A 84 25.51 11.66 -6.68
N ARG A 85 25.87 12.16 -7.86
CA ARG A 85 25.10 13.23 -8.53
C ARG A 85 23.69 12.75 -8.91
N GLU A 86 23.58 11.55 -9.47
CA GLU A 86 22.28 10.97 -9.84
C GLU A 86 21.38 10.77 -8.62
N VAL A 87 21.93 10.27 -7.51
CA VAL A 87 21.19 10.13 -6.24
C VAL A 87 20.75 11.50 -5.71
N ALA A 88 21.59 12.53 -5.81
CA ALA A 88 21.24 13.89 -5.39
C ALA A 88 20.12 14.49 -6.26
N ASP A 89 20.21 14.31 -7.58
CA ASP A 89 19.20 14.78 -8.52
C ASP A 89 17.85 14.07 -8.30
N LEU A 90 17.86 12.75 -8.13
CA LEU A 90 16.67 11.96 -7.80
C LEU A 90 16.05 12.42 -6.48
N LYS A 91 16.87 12.68 -5.44
CA LYS A 91 16.38 13.21 -4.16
C LYS A 91 15.72 14.57 -4.34
N SER A 92 16.34 15.49 -5.08
CA SER A 92 15.78 16.81 -5.36
C SER A 92 14.44 16.73 -6.11
N GLN A 93 14.31 15.82 -7.08
CA GLN A 93 13.05 15.58 -7.77
C GLN A 93 11.96 15.02 -6.83
N ARG A 94 12.32 14.08 -5.96
CA ARG A 94 11.42 13.51 -4.96
C ARG A 94 10.93 14.57 -3.97
N ASP A 95 11.83 15.41 -3.47
CA ASP A 95 11.48 16.47 -2.51
C ASP A 95 10.54 17.50 -3.15
N LYS A 96 10.76 17.89 -4.41
CA LYS A 96 9.84 18.74 -5.17
C LYS A 96 8.46 18.10 -5.32
N GLN A 97 8.42 16.82 -5.69
CA GLN A 97 7.16 16.10 -5.84
C GLN A 97 6.38 16.00 -4.52
N LEU A 98 7.07 15.78 -3.40
CA LEU A 98 6.47 15.77 -2.07
C LEU A 98 5.89 17.14 -1.73
N ALA A 99 6.65 18.22 -1.91
CA ALA A 99 6.17 19.58 -1.66
C ALA A 99 4.91 19.92 -2.47
N THR A 100 4.85 19.53 -3.75
CA THR A 100 3.65 19.73 -4.57
C THR A 100 2.45 18.91 -4.06
N LYS A 101 2.68 17.66 -3.63
CA LYS A 101 1.61 16.81 -3.08
C LYS A 101 1.10 17.36 -1.75
N ASP A 102 1.97 17.86 -0.90
CA ASP A 102 1.58 18.47 0.38
C ASP A 102 0.73 19.72 0.16
N GLN A 103 1.10 20.57 -0.80
CA GLN A 103 0.28 21.73 -1.21
C GLN A 103 -1.09 21.31 -1.74
N GLN A 104 -1.15 20.24 -2.53
CA GLN A 104 -2.42 19.71 -3.03
C GLN A 104 -3.31 19.20 -1.89
N ILE A 105 -2.72 18.49 -0.91
CA ILE A 105 -3.42 17.99 0.28
C ILE A 105 -3.96 19.15 1.12
N ASP A 106 -3.17 20.21 1.33
CA ASP A 106 -3.60 21.42 2.05
C ASP A 106 -4.81 22.08 1.37
N ASN A 107 -4.74 22.26 0.05
CA ASN A 107 -5.84 22.83 -0.73
C ASN A 107 -7.12 21.98 -0.66
N LEU A 108 -6.99 20.66 -0.79
CA LEU A 108 -8.13 19.73 -0.68
C LEU A 108 -8.72 19.74 0.73
N THR A 109 -7.88 19.81 1.75
CA THR A 109 -8.31 19.88 3.16
C THR A 109 -9.11 21.15 3.43
N LYS A 110 -8.65 22.30 2.91
CA LYS A 110 -9.36 23.58 3.00
C LYS A 110 -10.72 23.52 2.30
N LEU A 111 -10.76 23.00 1.07
CA LEU A 111 -12.01 22.87 0.30
C LEU A 111 -13.01 21.94 1.00
N LEU A 112 -12.53 20.81 1.53
CA LEU A 112 -13.36 19.88 2.28
C LEU A 112 -13.94 20.54 3.53
N GLY A 113 -13.11 21.28 4.28
CA GLY A 113 -13.55 22.03 5.46
C GLY A 113 -14.62 23.08 5.12
N GLN A 114 -14.46 23.80 4.01
CA GLN A 114 -15.48 24.76 3.53
C GLN A 114 -16.79 24.06 3.16
N SER A 115 -16.72 22.92 2.46
CA SER A 115 -17.90 22.15 2.07
C SER A 115 -18.66 21.63 3.29
N GLN A 116 -17.94 21.12 4.31
CA GLN A 116 -18.55 20.68 5.57
C GLN A 116 -19.25 21.84 6.31
N GLN A 117 -18.62 23.02 6.38
CA GLN A 117 -19.25 24.19 6.99
C GLN A 117 -20.53 24.62 6.25
N LEU A 118 -20.51 24.63 4.92
CA LEU A 118 -21.67 24.96 4.10
C LEU A 118 -22.81 23.96 4.29
N GLN A 119 -22.49 22.66 4.40
CA GLN A 119 -23.48 21.63 4.67
C GLN A 119 -24.15 21.84 6.04
N LEU A 120 -23.38 22.08 7.10
CA LEU A 120 -23.91 22.37 8.44
C LEU A 120 -24.79 23.63 8.47
N LEU A 121 -24.37 24.70 7.78
CA LEU A 121 -25.18 25.92 7.66
C LEU A 121 -26.49 25.66 6.92
N THR A 122 -26.45 24.84 5.86
CA THR A 122 -27.63 24.48 5.08
C THR A 122 -28.60 23.63 5.90
N GLU A 123 -28.09 22.63 6.63
CA GLU A 123 -28.89 21.77 7.51
C GLU A 123 -29.57 22.60 8.61
N LYS A 124 -28.83 23.49 9.29
CA LYS A 124 -29.37 24.40 10.31
C LYS A 124 -30.44 25.33 9.73
N LYS A 125 -30.21 25.85 8.52
CA LYS A 125 -31.18 26.71 7.82
C LYS A 125 -32.46 25.94 7.53
N VAL A 126 -32.36 24.72 6.99
CA VAL A 126 -33.51 23.84 6.72
C VAL A 126 -34.28 23.53 8.01
N GLU A 127 -33.59 23.20 9.09
CA GLU A 127 -34.21 22.93 10.40
C GLU A 127 -34.99 24.15 10.91
N ASN A 128 -34.44 25.35 10.81
CA ASN A 128 -35.10 26.59 11.21
C ASN A 128 -36.34 26.92 10.35
N PHE A 129 -36.41 26.47 9.09
CA PHE A 129 -37.57 26.71 8.22
C PHE A 129 -38.70 25.67 8.36
N LYS A 130 -38.41 24.46 8.85
CA LYS A 130 -39.43 23.43 9.15
C LYS A 130 -40.58 23.89 10.08
N PRO A 131 -40.32 24.63 11.19
CA PRO A 131 -41.40 25.09 12.06
C PRO A 131 -42.25 26.19 11.43
N ILE A 132 -41.67 27.02 10.54
CA ILE A 132 -42.38 28.12 9.87
C ILE A 132 -43.38 27.56 8.84
N THR A 133 -43.00 26.53 8.09
CA THR A 133 -43.91 25.87 7.13
C THR A 133 -45.04 25.13 7.84
N SER A 134 -44.74 24.45 8.96
CA SER A 134 -45.75 23.76 9.77
C SER A 134 -46.79 24.74 10.33
N LYS A 135 -46.33 25.87 10.89
CA LYS A 135 -47.22 26.91 11.44
C LYS A 135 -48.03 27.63 10.35
N LYS A 136 -47.47 27.84 9.17
CA LYS A 136 -48.20 28.43 8.03
C LYS A 136 -49.31 27.50 7.54
N ASN A 137 -49.05 26.19 7.45
CA ASN A 137 -50.05 25.21 7.04
C ASN A 137 -51.22 25.13 8.04
N GLU A 138 -50.93 25.17 9.35
CA GLU A 138 -51.99 25.23 10.38
C GLU A 138 -52.88 26.48 10.26
N LEU A 139 -52.30 27.65 9.94
CA LEU A 139 -53.07 28.88 9.70
C LEU A 139 -53.89 28.82 8.40
N THR A 140 -53.38 28.21 7.33
CA THR A 140 -54.13 28.06 6.07
C THR A 140 -55.27 27.06 6.19
N ASP A 141 -55.08 25.98 6.95
CA ASP A 141 -56.10 24.97 7.21
C ASP A 141 -57.21 25.51 8.14
N SER A 142 -56.85 26.38 9.08
CA SER A 142 -57.82 27.07 9.95
C SER A 142 -58.65 28.10 9.17
N ASN A 143 -58.02 28.87 8.27
CA ASN A 143 -58.72 29.85 7.44
C ASN A 143 -59.62 29.19 6.38
N SER A 144 -59.27 28.02 5.81
CA SER A 144 -60.13 27.32 4.85
C SER A 144 -61.40 26.75 5.51
N LYS A 145 -61.32 26.32 6.78
CA LYS A 145 -62.48 25.88 7.58
C LYS A 145 -63.44 27.01 7.95
N ILE A 146 -62.94 28.24 8.17
CA ILE A 146 -63.79 29.39 8.47
C ILE A 146 -64.59 29.83 7.23
N VAL A 147 -64.00 29.75 6.03
CA VAL A 147 -64.66 30.15 4.77
C VAL A 147 -65.73 29.14 4.33
N SER A 148 -65.55 27.84 4.60
CA SER A 148 -66.54 26.81 4.24
C SER A 148 -67.74 26.70 5.20
N GLY A 149 -67.70 27.32 6.38
CA GLY A 149 -68.81 27.35 7.35
C GLY A 149 -69.81 28.49 7.18
N GLY A 150 -69.59 29.43 6.25
CA GLY A 150 -70.31 30.71 6.22
C GLY A 150 -71.43 30.88 5.19
N ILE A 151 -71.66 29.94 4.27
CA ILE A 151 -72.63 30.12 3.17
C ILE A 151 -73.48 28.86 2.95
N PHE A 152 -74.41 28.56 3.85
CA PHE A 152 -75.56 27.70 3.51
C PHE A 152 -76.75 28.06 4.41
N GLY A 153 -77.82 28.62 3.81
CA GLY A 153 -79.13 28.66 4.44
C GLY A 153 -79.95 29.92 4.22
N LYS A 154 -80.52 30.11 3.02
CA LYS A 154 -81.86 30.69 2.86
C LYS A 154 -82.48 30.25 1.54
N SER A 155 -83.19 29.13 1.58
CA SER A 155 -84.04 28.65 0.49
C SER A 155 -85.22 29.59 0.31
N ILE A 156 -85.37 30.17 -0.89
CA ILE A 156 -86.58 30.89 -1.29
C ILE A 156 -87.56 29.86 -1.85
N GLN A 157 -88.67 29.63 -1.16
CA GLN A 157 -89.81 28.88 -1.67
C GLN A 157 -90.50 29.71 -2.75
N LYS A 158 -90.61 29.15 -3.96
CA LYS A 158 -91.50 29.65 -5.01
C LYS A 158 -92.93 29.25 -4.64
N GLY A 159 -93.79 30.23 -4.37
CA GLY A 159 -95.24 30.06 -4.27
C GLY A 159 -95.89 30.48 -5.57
N ASP A 160 -96.74 29.58 -6.10
CA ASP A 160 -97.63 29.78 -7.24
C ASP A 160 -98.59 30.93 -6.99
N PHE A 161 -98.84 31.77 -7.99
CA PHE A 161 -100.11 32.47 -8.14
C PHE A 161 -100.47 32.60 -9.62
N LEU A 162 -101.73 32.27 -9.89
CA LEU A 162 -102.46 32.21 -11.15
C LEU A 162 -102.35 33.47 -12.02
#